data_AF-A0A7S4GM73-F1
#
_entry.id   AF-A0A7S4GM73-F1
#
_cell.length_a   1.000
_cell.length_b   1.000
_cell.length_c   1.000
_cell.angle_alpha   90.00
_cell.angle_beta   90.00
_cell.angle_gamma   90.00
#
_symmetry.space_group_name_H-M   'P 1'
#
loop_
_entity.id
_entity.type
_entity.pdbx_description
1 polymer ?
#
loop_
_entity_poly.entity_id
_entity_poly.type
_entity_poly.pdbx_seq_one_letter_code
_entity_poly.pdbx_strand_id
1 'polypeptide(L)'
;YGSPLEEVPVCMEEPECPEWCEGSEQPTAAPTTAAPTTTTTRAAVHLEVGQYTDTRSGTFEKTKEFNEGGITHAPKTQTFSKAFSQKPVVLAGVVTMDGGHPVVPSVEELTATSATMRLYEPDCYDDWHTTETLAWTAMEAGIHETDAGVKFEIGSALASGGGWSSVKFSAPIEGDVVVVPTVQSKTGEWTNLRIQKITSTGFEVLLEAAKPKEHIQGSETVGFIAIPAGDGTIAGRKYHARLTPTEMTEAWRTYSFPATSNPRVFAGMTHNGGNTANLRMKGLTGSSLQFRVHEPKKCGWDDKHPGKEQVHLLVLEG
;
A
#
# COMPACT_ATOMS: atom_id res chain seq x y z
N TYR A 1 81.44 -36.68 22.28
CA TYR A 1 81.66 -35.35 22.86
C TYR A 1 80.47 -35.03 23.76
N GLY A 2 80.72 -34.99 25.07
CA GLY A 2 79.94 -34.26 26.08
C GLY A 2 78.49 -34.69 26.35
N SER A 3 78.33 -35.71 27.19
CA SER A 3 77.21 -35.85 28.14
C SER A 3 77.74 -35.48 29.56
N PRO A 4 77.02 -35.62 30.71
CA PRO A 4 75.63 -36.06 30.93
C PRO A 4 74.92 -35.39 32.18
N LEU A 5 73.77 -35.97 32.58
CA LEU A 5 73.15 -36.12 33.94
C LEU A 5 72.10 -35.08 34.38
N GLU A 6 70.82 -35.46 34.57
CA GLU A 6 70.16 -36.13 35.74
C GLU A 6 69.93 -35.12 36.90
N GLU A 7 68.79 -34.95 37.57
CA GLU A 7 67.88 -35.90 38.25
C GLU A 7 66.47 -35.28 38.51
N VAL A 8 65.48 -36.14 38.85
CA VAL A 8 64.20 -35.87 39.57
C VAL A 8 64.37 -36.43 41.01
N PRO A 9 63.44 -36.41 42.01
CA PRO A 9 62.28 -35.56 42.42
C PRO A 9 62.34 -35.14 43.93
N VAL A 10 61.44 -34.29 44.47
CA VAL A 10 61.08 -34.30 45.92
C VAL A 10 59.66 -33.73 46.17
N CYS A 11 58.83 -34.45 46.94
CA CYS A 11 57.56 -34.01 47.57
C CYS A 11 57.82 -33.47 49.01
N MET A 12 56.78 -32.89 49.64
CA MET A 12 56.69 -32.39 51.04
C MET A 12 56.86 -30.86 51.10
N GLU A 13 56.07 -30.04 51.79
CA GLU A 13 55.19 -30.20 52.95
C GLU A 13 54.31 -28.93 53.02
N GLU A 14 53.10 -29.01 53.60
CA GLU A 14 52.35 -27.82 54.03
C GLU A 14 53.15 -27.04 55.08
N PRO A 15 52.98 -25.71 55.13
CA PRO A 15 52.96 -25.02 56.41
C PRO A 15 51.55 -24.50 56.68
N GLU A 16 50.90 -25.10 57.66
CA GLU A 16 49.83 -24.48 58.42
C GLU A 16 50.23 -23.06 58.85
N CYS A 17 49.33 -22.09 58.67
CA CYS A 17 49.33 -20.81 59.37
C CYS A 17 47.92 -20.21 59.30
N PRO A 18 47.48 -19.47 60.33
CA PRO A 18 46.68 -20.01 61.41
C PRO A 18 45.23 -19.47 61.36
N GLU A 19 44.38 -19.99 62.25
CA GLU A 19 43.16 -19.33 62.70
C GLU A 19 43.39 -17.84 62.97
N TRP A 20 42.30 -17.06 63.00
CA TRP A 20 42.22 -15.61 63.24
C TRP A 20 42.13 -14.73 61.98
N CYS A 21 40.97 -14.82 61.31
CA CYS A 21 40.30 -13.69 60.65
C CYS A 21 38.78 -13.97 60.62
N GLU A 22 38.14 -13.98 61.80
CA GLU A 22 36.70 -13.77 61.86
C GLU A 22 36.40 -12.28 61.63
N GLY A 23 35.48 -12.00 60.69
CA GLY A 23 34.85 -10.69 60.57
C GLY A 23 35.11 -9.94 59.26
N SER A 24 34.47 -10.37 58.17
CA SER A 24 33.98 -9.42 57.17
C SER A 24 32.61 -9.88 56.68
N GLU A 25 31.57 -9.14 57.06
CA GLU A 25 30.23 -9.30 56.51
C GLU A 25 30.27 -8.97 55.02
N GLN A 26 29.88 -9.94 54.21
CA GLN A 26 29.68 -9.78 52.78
C GLN A 26 28.52 -8.80 52.55
N PRO A 27 28.68 -7.71 51.76
CA PRO A 27 27.60 -6.77 51.55
C PRO A 27 26.47 -7.44 50.79
N THR A 28 25.29 -7.53 51.42
CA THR A 28 24.05 -8.00 50.79
C THR A 28 23.70 -7.12 49.60
N ALA A 29 23.59 -7.73 48.42
CA ALA A 29 23.17 -7.06 47.20
C ALA A 29 21.81 -6.38 47.41
N ALA A 30 21.75 -5.08 47.13
CA ALA A 30 20.50 -4.32 47.17
C ALA A 30 19.52 -4.85 46.11
N PRO A 31 18.21 -4.92 46.42
CA PRO A 31 17.21 -5.34 45.45
C PRO A 31 17.18 -4.36 44.27
N THR A 32 17.40 -4.88 43.07
CA THR A 32 17.24 -4.11 41.83
C THR A 32 15.76 -3.87 41.61
N THR A 33 15.27 -2.68 41.94
CA THR A 33 13.93 -2.23 41.59
C THR A 33 13.84 -2.16 40.08
N ALA A 34 12.98 -2.99 39.46
CA ALA A 34 12.71 -2.91 38.04
C ALA A 34 12.23 -1.50 37.67
N ALA A 35 12.87 -0.90 36.67
CA ALA A 35 12.47 0.40 36.15
C ALA A 35 11.01 0.32 35.64
N PRO A 36 10.17 1.34 35.90
CA PRO A 36 8.81 1.36 35.42
C PRO A 36 8.83 1.29 33.88
N THR A 37 8.18 0.28 33.32
CA THR A 37 7.97 0.18 31.87
C THR A 37 6.96 1.26 31.48
N THR A 38 7.45 2.41 31.01
CA THR A 38 6.60 3.45 30.42
C THR A 38 5.92 2.86 29.18
N THR A 39 4.67 2.45 29.34
CA THR A 39 3.82 2.08 28.21
C THR A 39 3.41 3.38 27.55
N THR A 40 4.21 3.87 26.59
CA THR A 40 3.81 4.99 25.75
C THR A 40 2.60 4.54 24.93
N THR A 41 1.40 4.96 25.33
CA THR A 41 0.19 4.73 24.54
C THR A 41 0.35 5.44 23.21
N ARG A 42 0.58 4.67 22.16
CA ARG A 42 0.77 5.15 20.81
C ARG A 42 -0.54 5.77 20.31
N ALA A 43 -0.49 6.96 19.71
CA ALA A 43 -1.68 7.59 19.14
C ALA A 43 -2.25 6.69 18.03
N ALA A 44 -3.54 6.39 18.09
CA ALA A 44 -4.20 5.54 17.10
C ALA A 44 -4.25 6.23 15.73
N VAL A 45 -3.91 5.49 14.68
CA VAL A 45 -4.01 5.96 13.29
C VAL A 45 -5.48 6.23 12.95
N HIS A 46 -5.79 7.45 12.48
CA HIS A 46 -7.11 7.75 11.93
C HIS A 46 -7.20 7.21 10.50
N LEU A 47 -7.90 6.10 10.35
CA LEU A 47 -8.12 5.38 9.09
C LEU A 47 -9.63 5.21 8.87
N GLU A 48 -10.12 5.74 7.76
CA GLU A 48 -11.47 5.49 7.25
C GLU A 48 -11.35 4.60 6.01
N VAL A 49 -12.12 3.52 5.94
CA VAL A 49 -12.11 2.61 4.79
C VAL A 49 -13.54 2.22 4.43
N GLY A 50 -13.83 2.16 3.14
CA GLY A 50 -15.16 1.83 2.64
C GLY A 50 -15.15 1.37 1.20
N GLN A 51 -16.33 1.21 0.63
CA GLN A 51 -16.51 0.76 -0.74
C GLN A 51 -17.84 1.25 -1.30
N TYR A 52 -17.82 1.67 -2.56
CA TYR A 52 -19.00 1.75 -3.41
C TYR A 52 -19.25 0.35 -3.96
N THR A 53 -20.38 -0.27 -3.64
CA THR A 53 -20.65 -1.67 -3.98
C THR A 53 -21.70 -1.78 -5.07
N ASP A 54 -21.35 -2.38 -6.19
CA ASP A 54 -22.35 -2.80 -7.17
C ASP A 54 -23.08 -4.07 -6.68
N THR A 55 -24.37 -3.96 -6.41
CA THR A 55 -25.22 -5.07 -5.96
C THR A 55 -25.75 -5.94 -7.10
N ARG A 56 -25.42 -5.63 -8.37
CA ARG A 56 -25.88 -6.38 -9.57
C ARG A 56 -25.20 -7.74 -9.78
N SER A 57 -24.33 -8.20 -8.87
CA SER A 57 -23.64 -9.49 -8.97
C SER A 57 -24.51 -10.73 -8.68
N GLY A 58 -25.82 -10.55 -8.43
CA GLY A 58 -26.80 -11.64 -8.43
C GLY A 58 -27.53 -11.73 -9.77
N THR A 59 -27.73 -12.95 -10.28
CA THR A 59 -28.68 -13.19 -11.38
C THR A 59 -30.05 -12.60 -11.00
N PHE A 60 -30.60 -11.73 -11.85
CA PHE A 60 -32.01 -11.55 -12.22
C PHE A 60 -32.46 -10.09 -12.39
N GLU A 61 -33.17 -9.90 -13.50
CA GLU A 61 -34.18 -8.89 -13.84
C GLU A 61 -33.72 -7.43 -13.95
N LYS A 62 -33.83 -6.95 -15.20
CA LYS A 62 -33.60 -5.59 -15.67
C LYS A 62 -34.74 -4.68 -15.19
N THR A 63 -34.91 -4.49 -13.89
CA THR A 63 -35.76 -3.41 -13.37
C THR A 63 -34.99 -2.10 -13.44
N LYS A 64 -35.69 -1.08 -13.92
CA LYS A 64 -35.16 0.23 -14.30
C LYS A 64 -34.96 1.14 -13.08
N GLU A 65 -34.44 0.58 -12.00
CA GLU A 65 -34.00 1.31 -10.80
C GLU A 65 -32.49 1.15 -10.72
N PHE A 66 -31.77 2.26 -10.91
CA PHE A 66 -30.32 2.29 -10.84
C PHE A 66 -29.92 2.01 -9.39
N ASN A 67 -29.50 0.79 -9.07
CA ASN A 67 -29.00 0.42 -7.75
C ASN A 67 -27.89 1.38 -7.30
N GLU A 68 -28.17 2.14 -6.22
CA GLU A 68 -27.41 3.30 -5.75
C GLU A 68 -26.10 2.95 -5.01
N GLY A 69 -25.70 1.68 -4.96
CA GLY A 69 -24.55 1.24 -4.14
C GLY A 69 -23.18 1.52 -4.77
N GLY A 70 -23.03 1.29 -6.07
CA GLY A 70 -21.75 1.37 -6.77
C GLY A 70 -21.37 2.78 -7.19
N ILE A 71 -20.39 2.88 -8.09
CA ILE A 71 -19.90 4.13 -8.67
C ILE A 71 -19.94 4.06 -10.21
N THR A 72 -20.23 5.18 -10.85
CA THR A 72 -20.31 5.31 -12.32
C THR A 72 -19.48 6.54 -12.76
N HIS A 73 -19.70 7.01 -13.97
CA HIS A 73 -19.24 8.33 -14.42
C HIS A 73 -19.87 9.51 -13.67
N ALA A 74 -21.01 9.31 -13.01
CA ALA A 74 -21.63 10.34 -12.17
C ALA A 74 -20.86 10.50 -10.84
N PRO A 75 -20.47 11.73 -10.44
CA PRO A 75 -19.84 11.99 -9.16
C PRO A 75 -20.68 11.54 -7.97
N LYS A 76 -20.03 10.90 -6.99
CA LYS A 76 -20.64 10.44 -5.76
C LYS A 76 -19.81 10.82 -4.55
N THR A 77 -20.43 11.47 -3.59
CA THR A 77 -19.79 11.90 -2.35
C THR A 77 -19.87 10.82 -1.28
N GLN A 78 -18.72 10.54 -0.66
CA GLN A 78 -18.59 9.76 0.56
C GLN A 78 -18.25 10.70 1.71
N THR A 79 -19.09 10.70 2.74
CA THR A 79 -18.81 11.38 4.02
C THR A 79 -18.01 10.46 4.93
N PHE A 80 -16.97 10.97 5.57
CA PHE A 80 -16.19 10.23 6.57
C PHE A 80 -16.96 10.13 7.89
N SER A 81 -16.81 9.01 8.61
CA SER A 81 -17.51 8.82 9.88
C SER A 81 -17.03 9.81 10.96
N LYS A 82 -15.76 10.22 10.85
CA LYS A 82 -15.14 11.26 11.65
C LYS A 82 -14.38 12.25 10.77
N ALA A 83 -14.46 13.53 11.11
CA ALA A 83 -13.66 14.57 10.45
C ALA A 83 -12.16 14.38 10.72
N PHE A 84 -11.34 14.54 9.69
CA PHE A 84 -9.89 14.64 9.82
C PHE A 84 -9.47 16.02 10.32
N SER A 85 -8.30 16.10 10.96
CA SER A 85 -7.77 17.38 11.45
C SER A 85 -7.29 18.31 10.32
N GLN A 86 -6.91 17.70 9.19
CA GLN A 86 -6.51 18.33 7.94
C GLN A 86 -7.13 17.55 6.77
N LYS A 87 -7.01 18.07 5.55
CA LYS A 87 -7.37 17.31 4.35
C LYS A 87 -6.58 15.97 4.34
N PRO A 88 -7.23 14.80 4.35
CA PRO A 88 -6.53 13.51 4.34
C PRO A 88 -5.96 13.21 2.95
N VAL A 89 -5.17 12.15 2.85
CA VAL A 89 -4.87 11.49 1.58
C VAL A 89 -5.92 10.40 1.35
N VAL A 90 -6.53 10.39 0.17
CA VAL A 90 -7.47 9.35 -0.26
C VAL A 90 -6.80 8.43 -1.25
N LEU A 91 -6.93 7.12 -1.05
CA LEU A 91 -6.56 6.12 -2.03
C LEU A 91 -7.83 5.49 -2.60
N ALA A 92 -7.90 5.44 -3.91
CA ALA A 92 -8.96 4.75 -4.62
C ALA A 92 -8.49 3.33 -4.97
N GLY A 93 -9.39 2.37 -4.79
CA GLY A 93 -9.13 0.97 -5.04
C GLY A 93 -9.06 0.62 -6.52
N VAL A 94 -8.79 -0.66 -6.79
CA VAL A 94 -8.86 -1.20 -8.15
C VAL A 94 -10.32 -1.31 -8.57
N VAL A 95 -10.69 -0.72 -9.71
CA VAL A 95 -12.06 -0.77 -10.24
C VAL A 95 -12.35 -2.19 -10.73
N THR A 96 -13.56 -2.70 -10.45
CA THR A 96 -14.04 -3.95 -11.05
C THR A 96 -14.18 -3.83 -12.57
N MET A 97 -14.48 -4.93 -13.27
CA MET A 97 -14.72 -4.90 -14.73
C MET A 97 -16.07 -5.51 -15.07
N ASP A 98 -17.13 -4.81 -14.65
CA ASP A 98 -18.51 -5.04 -15.06
C ASP A 98 -18.79 -4.35 -16.41
N GLY A 99 -18.14 -3.21 -16.66
CA GLY A 99 -18.09 -2.48 -17.93
C GLY A 99 -16.84 -2.79 -18.75
N GLY A 100 -16.98 -2.71 -20.08
CA GLY A 100 -15.87 -2.96 -21.01
C GLY A 100 -14.98 -1.74 -21.29
N HIS A 101 -15.39 -0.53 -20.92
CA HIS A 101 -14.60 0.67 -21.17
C HIS A 101 -13.48 0.83 -20.12
N PRO A 102 -12.32 1.40 -20.50
CA PRO A 102 -11.25 1.74 -19.57
C PRO A 102 -11.70 2.90 -18.68
N VAL A 103 -11.61 2.74 -17.36
CA VAL A 103 -11.77 3.86 -16.41
C VAL A 103 -10.70 3.86 -15.34
N VAL A 104 -10.38 5.06 -14.88
CA VAL A 104 -9.63 5.32 -13.65
C VAL A 104 -10.55 5.95 -12.60
N PRO A 105 -10.32 5.73 -11.31
CA PRO A 105 -10.94 6.55 -10.27
C PRO A 105 -10.47 8.01 -10.38
N SER A 106 -11.42 8.95 -10.35
CA SER A 106 -11.15 10.39 -10.28
C SER A 106 -11.65 10.93 -8.96
N VAL A 107 -10.80 11.64 -8.21
CA VAL A 107 -11.19 12.41 -7.02
C VAL A 107 -11.61 13.80 -7.48
N GLU A 108 -12.90 14.11 -7.44
CA GLU A 108 -13.43 15.40 -7.91
C GLU A 108 -13.32 16.49 -6.84
N GLU A 109 -13.52 16.13 -5.58
CA GLU A 109 -13.43 17.03 -4.43
C GLU A 109 -12.97 16.26 -3.20
N LEU A 110 -12.11 16.87 -2.38
CA LEU A 110 -11.63 16.26 -1.15
C LEU A 110 -11.49 17.32 -0.06
N THR A 111 -12.23 17.11 1.03
CA THR A 111 -12.25 17.95 2.22
C THR A 111 -11.82 17.13 3.45
N ALA A 112 -11.77 17.76 4.62
CA ALA A 112 -11.53 17.06 5.88
C ALA A 112 -12.68 16.11 6.29
N THR A 113 -13.86 16.20 5.66
CA THR A 113 -15.06 15.46 6.05
C THR A 113 -15.64 14.58 4.96
N SER A 114 -15.18 14.72 3.71
CA SER A 114 -15.71 13.95 2.58
C SER A 114 -14.76 13.86 1.39
N ALA A 115 -14.96 12.83 0.58
CA ALA A 115 -14.39 12.70 -0.75
C ALA A 115 -15.50 12.50 -1.79
N THR A 116 -15.46 13.26 -2.88
CA THR A 116 -16.32 13.05 -4.05
C THR A 116 -15.49 12.36 -5.12
N MET A 117 -15.95 11.21 -5.60
CA MET A 117 -15.27 10.45 -6.65
C MET A 117 -16.21 10.08 -7.79
N ARG A 118 -15.63 9.77 -8.95
CA ARG A 118 -16.31 9.14 -10.09
C ARG A 118 -15.37 8.19 -10.81
N LEU A 119 -15.90 7.43 -11.75
CA LEU A 119 -15.12 6.75 -12.77
C LEU A 119 -14.93 7.68 -13.96
N TYR A 120 -13.69 7.82 -14.43
CA TYR A 120 -13.38 8.68 -15.57
C TYR A 120 -12.90 7.84 -16.74
N GLU A 121 -13.59 7.94 -17.87
CA GLU A 121 -13.16 7.36 -19.15
C GLU A 121 -12.25 8.34 -19.91
N PRO A 122 -11.33 7.83 -20.75
CA PRO A 122 -10.56 8.69 -21.63
C PRO A 122 -11.44 9.31 -22.72
N ASP A 123 -11.00 10.47 -23.24
CA ASP A 123 -11.73 11.31 -24.21
C ASP A 123 -12.05 10.64 -25.54
N CYS A 124 -11.38 9.53 -25.86
CA CYS A 124 -11.67 8.68 -27.01
C CYS A 124 -12.93 7.79 -26.81
N TYR A 125 -13.55 7.85 -25.63
CA TYR A 125 -14.85 7.26 -25.31
C TYR A 125 -15.88 8.38 -25.06
N ASP A 126 -17.06 8.05 -24.52
CA ASP A 126 -18.19 8.97 -24.36
C ASP A 126 -18.42 9.42 -22.91
N ASP A 127 -17.47 9.13 -22.01
CA ASP A 127 -17.54 9.34 -20.55
C ASP A 127 -18.66 8.53 -19.86
N TRP A 128 -19.60 7.95 -20.59
CA TRP A 128 -20.68 7.15 -20.00
C TRP A 128 -20.16 5.78 -19.59
N HIS A 129 -19.98 5.57 -18.28
CA HIS A 129 -19.65 4.27 -17.71
C HIS A 129 -20.82 3.63 -16.96
N THR A 130 -20.94 2.30 -17.08
CA THR A 130 -21.82 1.50 -16.22
C THR A 130 -21.34 1.51 -14.77
N THR A 131 -22.18 1.06 -13.84
CA THR A 131 -21.80 0.94 -12.43
C THR A 131 -20.68 -0.09 -12.25
N GLU A 132 -19.77 0.20 -11.35
CA GLU A 132 -18.70 -0.70 -10.90
C GLU A 132 -18.58 -0.61 -9.37
N THR A 133 -17.83 -1.53 -8.80
CA THR A 133 -17.37 -1.49 -7.41
C THR A 133 -16.02 -0.79 -7.31
N LEU A 134 -15.87 0.08 -6.31
CA LEU A 134 -14.64 0.80 -6.02
C LEU A 134 -14.43 0.92 -4.50
N ALA A 135 -13.34 0.37 -4.00
CA ALA A 135 -12.91 0.60 -2.62
C ALA A 135 -12.30 2.00 -2.45
N TRP A 136 -12.32 2.53 -1.24
CA TRP A 136 -11.62 3.77 -0.90
C TRP A 136 -11.07 3.68 0.52
N THR A 137 -9.97 4.38 0.79
CA THR A 137 -9.46 4.61 2.14
C THR A 137 -8.96 6.04 2.28
N ALA A 138 -9.12 6.63 3.46
CA ALA A 138 -8.65 7.98 3.78
C ALA A 138 -7.83 7.94 5.07
N MET A 139 -6.66 8.60 5.06
CA MET A 139 -5.72 8.63 6.17
C MET A 139 -5.05 10.00 6.29
N GLU A 140 -4.67 10.40 7.50
CA GLU A 140 -3.85 11.60 7.70
C GLU A 140 -2.46 11.42 7.08
N ALA A 141 -1.94 12.47 6.44
CA ALA A 141 -0.57 12.45 5.93
C ALA A 141 0.44 12.40 7.08
N GLY A 142 1.52 11.66 6.88
CA GLY A 142 2.61 11.51 7.85
C GLY A 142 3.20 10.11 7.91
N ILE A 143 4.16 9.94 8.80
CA ILE A 143 4.71 8.64 9.18
C ILE A 143 3.81 8.04 10.26
N HIS A 144 3.34 6.83 10.00
CA HIS A 144 2.53 6.03 10.90
C HIS A 144 3.26 4.73 11.21
N GLU A 145 2.72 3.93 12.14
CA GLU A 145 3.13 2.52 12.22
C GLU A 145 1.90 1.66 12.36
N THR A 146 2.03 0.40 11.95
CA THR A 146 1.06 -0.67 12.21
C THR A 146 0.90 -0.91 13.71
N ASP A 147 -0.07 -1.74 14.08
CA ASP A 147 -0.27 -2.11 15.49
C ASP A 147 0.92 -2.89 16.07
N ALA A 148 1.78 -3.45 15.21
CA ALA A 148 3.03 -4.11 15.57
C ALA A 148 4.26 -3.17 15.56
N GLY A 149 4.08 -1.87 15.33
CA GLY A 149 5.18 -0.88 15.30
C GLY A 149 5.97 -0.81 14.00
N VAL A 150 5.48 -1.41 12.91
CA VAL A 150 6.13 -1.34 11.58
C VAL A 150 5.79 -0.01 10.91
N LYS A 151 6.81 0.80 10.59
CA LYS A 151 6.63 2.13 9.98
C LYS A 151 6.09 2.05 8.55
N PHE A 152 5.19 2.98 8.23
CA PHE A 152 4.71 3.23 6.87
C PHE A 152 4.41 4.72 6.69
N GLU A 153 4.36 5.18 5.45
CA GLU A 153 4.11 6.58 5.12
C GLU A 153 2.80 6.75 4.36
N ILE A 154 2.03 7.75 4.74
CA ILE A 154 0.97 8.35 3.94
C ILE A 154 1.47 9.70 3.48
N GLY A 155 1.70 9.87 2.18
CA GLY A 155 2.33 11.05 1.63
C GLY A 155 1.61 11.59 0.41
N SER A 156 2.09 12.74 -0.06
CA SER A 156 1.67 13.30 -1.34
C SER A 156 2.84 14.01 -2.00
N ALA A 157 2.89 13.97 -3.33
CA ALA A 157 3.87 14.70 -4.12
C ALA A 157 3.25 15.28 -5.38
N LEU A 158 3.84 16.36 -5.88
CA LEU A 158 3.49 16.90 -7.19
C LEU A 158 4.19 16.06 -8.27
N ALA A 159 3.42 15.54 -9.22
CA ALA A 159 3.92 14.82 -10.38
C ALA A 159 3.68 15.65 -11.65
N SER A 160 4.71 15.79 -12.47
CA SER A 160 4.59 16.49 -13.76
C SER A 160 4.12 15.54 -14.85
N GLY A 161 3.29 16.03 -15.77
CA GLY A 161 2.68 15.21 -16.81
C GLY A 161 3.61 14.87 -17.98
N GLY A 162 4.77 15.53 -18.08
CA GLY A 162 5.74 15.34 -19.17
C GLY A 162 6.77 14.23 -18.95
N GLY A 163 6.66 13.43 -17.88
CA GLY A 163 7.57 12.33 -17.63
C GLY A 163 7.55 11.80 -16.20
N TRP A 164 8.57 11.01 -15.87
CA TRP A 164 8.73 10.43 -14.55
C TRP A 164 9.07 11.49 -13.51
N SER A 165 8.32 11.51 -12.42
CA SER A 165 8.56 12.38 -11.26
C SER A 165 9.07 11.54 -10.09
N SER A 166 10.22 11.91 -9.53
CA SER A 166 10.77 11.24 -8.35
C SER A 166 10.06 11.71 -7.08
N VAL A 167 9.57 10.75 -6.29
CA VAL A 167 8.94 10.96 -4.99
C VAL A 167 9.86 10.40 -3.91
N LYS A 168 10.19 11.23 -2.92
CA LYS A 168 10.99 10.82 -1.76
C LYS A 168 10.07 10.56 -0.58
N PHE A 169 10.36 9.50 0.16
CA PHE A 169 9.76 9.26 1.46
C PHE A 169 10.36 10.21 2.49
N SER A 170 9.54 10.60 3.48
CA SER A 170 9.93 11.44 4.60
C SER A 170 10.89 10.72 5.54
N ALA A 171 10.84 9.39 5.57
CA ALA A 171 11.80 8.53 6.24
C ALA A 171 11.99 7.22 5.47
N PRO A 172 13.13 6.52 5.61
CA PRO A 172 13.29 5.21 4.98
C PRO A 172 12.27 4.19 5.49
N ILE A 173 11.69 3.42 4.57
CA ILE A 173 10.80 2.30 4.83
C ILE A 173 11.61 1.00 4.69
N GLU A 174 11.57 0.15 5.71
CA GLU A 174 12.38 -1.08 5.75
C GLU A 174 11.81 -2.20 4.86
N GLY A 175 12.70 -2.97 4.24
CA GLY A 175 12.33 -4.11 3.39
C GLY A 175 11.82 -3.72 1.99
N ASP A 176 11.11 -4.65 1.36
CA ASP A 176 10.43 -4.42 0.08
C ASP A 176 9.22 -3.50 0.30
N VAL A 177 9.10 -2.43 -0.51
CA VAL A 177 8.07 -1.40 -0.30
C VAL A 177 6.91 -1.57 -1.28
N VAL A 178 5.70 -1.70 -0.76
CA VAL A 178 4.44 -1.60 -1.51
C VAL A 178 4.03 -0.14 -1.61
N VAL A 179 3.79 0.34 -2.83
CA VAL A 179 3.35 1.71 -3.10
C VAL A 179 2.02 1.67 -3.82
N VAL A 180 1.02 2.37 -3.30
CA VAL A 180 -0.28 2.55 -3.95
C VAL A 180 -0.57 4.04 -4.10
N PRO A 181 -0.58 4.58 -5.33
CA PRO A 181 -0.83 5.99 -5.59
C PRO A 181 -2.29 6.29 -6.01
N THR A 182 -2.74 7.53 -5.84
CA THR A 182 -4.03 8.04 -6.35
C THR A 182 -3.94 9.56 -6.57
N VAL A 183 -4.54 10.09 -7.63
CA VAL A 183 -4.61 11.55 -7.84
C VAL A 183 -5.59 12.19 -6.84
N GLN A 184 -5.21 13.30 -6.20
CA GLN A 184 -5.91 13.89 -5.05
C GLN A 184 -6.85 15.05 -5.39
N SER A 185 -7.08 15.30 -6.68
CA SER A 185 -7.86 16.41 -7.21
C SER A 185 -8.42 16.10 -8.58
N LYS A 186 -9.44 16.88 -8.97
CA LYS A 186 -10.03 16.82 -10.31
C LYS A 186 -8.95 17.14 -11.34
N THR A 187 -8.78 16.24 -12.30
CA THR A 187 -7.87 16.42 -13.43
C THR A 187 -8.60 17.07 -14.62
N GLY A 188 -7.85 17.76 -15.48
CA GLY A 188 -8.38 18.34 -16.71
C GLY A 188 -8.60 17.32 -17.84
N GLU A 189 -7.94 16.17 -17.74
CA GLU A 189 -7.97 15.08 -18.70
C GLU A 189 -7.82 13.73 -17.99
N TRP A 190 -8.06 12.62 -18.69
CA TRP A 190 -7.91 11.28 -18.13
C TRP A 190 -6.45 11.00 -17.79
N THR A 191 -6.18 10.71 -16.52
CA THR A 191 -4.81 10.56 -16.00
C THR A 191 -4.67 9.22 -15.29
N ASN A 192 -3.91 8.31 -15.91
CA ASN A 192 -3.53 7.05 -15.27
C ASN A 192 -2.20 7.19 -14.54
N LEU A 193 -1.97 6.34 -13.53
CA LEU A 193 -0.75 6.36 -12.73
C LEU A 193 0.03 5.07 -12.90
N ARG A 194 1.34 5.21 -13.06
CA ARG A 194 2.29 4.09 -13.06
C ARG A 194 3.47 4.39 -12.17
N ILE A 195 4.08 3.34 -11.63
CA ILE A 195 5.21 3.46 -10.71
C ILE A 195 6.44 2.72 -11.22
N GLN A 196 7.63 3.16 -10.84
CA GLN A 196 8.87 2.42 -11.06
C GLN A 196 9.94 2.80 -10.03
N LYS A 197 11.08 2.09 -10.07
CA LYS A 197 12.26 2.34 -9.21
C LYS A 197 11.90 2.54 -7.74
N ILE A 198 11.06 1.66 -7.22
CA ILE A 198 10.68 1.67 -5.80
C ILE A 198 11.89 1.19 -4.98
N THR A 199 12.24 1.96 -3.96
CA THR A 199 13.32 1.67 -3.01
C THR A 199 12.82 1.95 -1.58
N SER A 200 13.65 1.69 -0.58
CA SER A 200 13.38 2.09 0.80
C SER A 200 13.26 3.59 1.02
N THR A 201 13.63 4.44 0.05
CA THR A 201 13.67 5.91 0.22
C THR A 201 12.75 6.68 -0.70
N GLY A 202 12.07 5.99 -1.62
CA GLY A 202 11.19 6.64 -2.57
C GLY A 202 10.85 5.77 -3.77
N PHE A 203 10.18 6.38 -4.74
CA PHE A 203 9.77 5.77 -6.00
C PHE A 203 9.69 6.83 -7.09
N GLU A 204 9.49 6.41 -8.34
CA GLU A 204 9.12 7.31 -9.44
C GLU A 204 7.66 7.04 -9.84
N VAL A 205 6.92 8.11 -10.16
CA VAL A 205 5.55 8.05 -10.67
C VAL A 205 5.44 8.72 -12.03
N LEU A 206 4.63 8.15 -12.91
CA LEU A 206 4.28 8.70 -14.22
C LEU A 206 2.78 9.00 -14.25
N LEU A 207 2.43 10.18 -14.76
CA LEU A 207 1.08 10.50 -15.20
C LEU A 207 0.96 10.11 -16.68
N GLU A 208 0.16 9.08 -16.99
CA GLU A 208 -0.02 8.58 -18.34
C GLU A 208 -1.27 9.18 -19.01
N ALA A 209 -1.07 9.73 -20.20
CA ALA A 209 -2.13 10.13 -21.11
C ALA A 209 -2.76 8.90 -21.80
N ALA A 210 -3.98 9.08 -22.30
CA ALA A 210 -4.76 7.99 -22.86
C ALA A 210 -4.24 7.50 -24.22
N LYS A 211 -3.70 8.38 -25.05
CA LYS A 211 -3.28 8.07 -26.43
C LYS A 211 -1.77 7.92 -26.57
N PRO A 212 -1.28 7.11 -27.53
CA PRO A 212 0.14 7.00 -27.80
C PRO A 212 0.80 8.34 -28.11
N LYS A 213 2.01 8.58 -27.57
CA LYS A 213 2.84 9.78 -27.81
C LYS A 213 2.25 11.09 -27.26
N GLU A 214 1.13 11.03 -26.56
CA GLU A 214 0.62 12.16 -25.77
C GLU A 214 1.18 12.11 -24.35
N HIS A 215 1.12 13.24 -23.66
CA HIS A 215 1.55 13.40 -22.28
C HIS A 215 0.56 14.32 -21.57
N ILE A 216 0.44 14.12 -20.26
CA ILE A 216 -0.46 14.93 -19.42
C ILE A 216 0.06 16.37 -19.38
N GLN A 217 -0.84 17.34 -19.52
CA GLN A 217 -0.50 18.75 -19.44
C GLN A 217 -0.47 19.21 -17.98
N GLY A 218 0.57 19.96 -17.61
CA GLY A 218 0.70 20.51 -16.26
C GLY A 218 1.19 19.48 -15.23
N SER A 219 0.60 19.50 -14.05
CA SER A 219 1.01 18.66 -12.92
C SER A 219 -0.16 18.32 -12.02
N GLU A 220 -0.11 17.15 -11.40
CA GLU A 220 -1.16 16.66 -10.50
C GLU A 220 -0.58 16.34 -9.12
N THR A 221 -1.39 16.54 -8.07
CA THR A 221 -1.02 16.06 -6.73
C THR A 221 -1.36 14.59 -6.62
N VAL A 222 -0.33 13.76 -6.45
CA VAL A 222 -0.46 12.31 -6.26
C VAL A 222 -0.26 11.99 -4.78
N GLY A 223 -1.30 11.44 -4.15
CA GLY A 223 -1.25 10.87 -2.82
C GLY A 223 -0.83 9.41 -2.88
N PHE A 224 -0.17 8.90 -1.85
CA PHE A 224 0.30 7.52 -1.81
C PHE A 224 0.33 6.95 -0.38
N ILE A 225 0.24 5.63 -0.29
CA ILE A 225 0.76 4.86 0.83
C ILE A 225 2.06 4.16 0.40
N ALA A 226 3.07 4.19 1.27
CA ALA A 226 4.28 3.39 1.17
C ALA A 226 4.43 2.54 2.43
N ILE A 227 4.29 1.22 2.31
CA ILE A 227 4.26 0.28 3.43
C ILE A 227 5.18 -0.91 3.14
N PRO A 228 5.91 -1.45 4.14
CA PRO A 228 6.65 -2.70 3.96
C PRO A 228 5.72 -3.84 3.52
N ALA A 229 6.20 -4.65 2.59
CA ALA A 229 5.53 -5.90 2.23
C ALA A 229 5.44 -6.80 3.47
N GLY A 230 4.26 -7.32 3.73
CA GLY A 230 3.97 -8.07 4.93
C GLY A 230 2.49 -8.12 5.25
N ASP A 231 2.15 -8.82 6.32
CA ASP A 231 0.81 -8.88 6.88
C ASP A 231 0.83 -8.30 8.29
N GLY A 232 -0.30 -7.75 8.72
CA GLY A 232 -0.44 -7.23 10.07
C GLY A 232 -1.78 -6.56 10.27
N THR A 233 -1.84 -5.61 11.20
CA THR A 233 -3.03 -4.80 11.43
C THR A 233 -2.70 -3.31 11.53
N ILE A 234 -3.62 -2.47 11.07
CA ILE A 234 -3.59 -1.01 11.22
C ILE A 234 -4.92 -0.61 11.85
N ALA A 235 -4.87 -0.02 13.05
CA ALA A 235 -6.07 0.35 13.80
C ALA A 235 -7.05 -0.83 13.96
N GLY A 236 -6.51 -2.03 14.23
CA GLY A 236 -7.27 -3.26 14.44
C GLY A 236 -7.79 -3.95 13.18
N ARG A 237 -7.55 -3.39 11.98
CA ARG A 237 -7.95 -3.98 10.69
C ARG A 237 -6.80 -4.73 10.06
N LYS A 238 -7.05 -5.95 9.59
CA LYS A 238 -6.02 -6.73 8.87
C LYS A 238 -5.59 -6.03 7.58
N TYR A 239 -4.31 -6.13 7.27
CA TYR A 239 -3.78 -5.79 5.96
C TYR A 239 -2.90 -6.90 5.39
N HIS A 240 -2.85 -6.96 4.07
CA HIS A 240 -1.94 -7.78 3.28
C HIS A 240 -1.29 -6.90 2.21
N ALA A 241 -0.01 -6.58 2.40
CA ALA A 241 0.80 -5.80 1.46
C ALA A 241 1.77 -6.73 0.73
N ARG A 242 1.75 -6.78 -0.61
CA ARG A 242 2.65 -7.62 -1.42
C ARG A 242 3.07 -7.01 -2.75
N LEU A 243 4.28 -7.37 -3.16
CA LEU A 243 4.72 -7.28 -4.55
C LEU A 243 4.34 -8.58 -5.26
N THR A 244 3.48 -8.50 -6.28
CA THR A 244 3.15 -9.67 -7.11
C THR A 244 4.34 -10.06 -8.01
N PRO A 245 4.39 -11.29 -8.54
CA PRO A 245 5.35 -11.60 -9.60
C PRO A 245 5.15 -10.69 -10.82
N THR A 246 6.23 -10.39 -11.55
CA THR A 246 6.19 -9.63 -12.81
C THR A 246 5.60 -10.48 -13.93
N GLU A 247 4.28 -10.64 -13.93
CA GLU A 247 3.57 -11.48 -14.89
C GLU A 247 2.23 -10.92 -15.36
N MET A 248 1.77 -9.80 -14.80
CA MET A 248 0.46 -9.24 -15.13
C MET A 248 0.43 -8.74 -16.57
N THR A 249 -0.62 -9.09 -17.29
CA THR A 249 -0.84 -8.85 -18.72
C THR A 249 -2.33 -8.59 -18.95
N GLU A 250 -2.78 -8.48 -20.21
CA GLU A 250 -4.20 -8.40 -20.57
C GLU A 250 -5.01 -9.64 -20.16
N ALA A 251 -4.35 -10.78 -19.98
CA ALA A 251 -4.97 -12.00 -19.49
C ALA A 251 -5.34 -11.92 -18.01
N TRP A 252 -6.52 -12.44 -17.66
CA TRP A 252 -6.95 -12.57 -16.26
C TRP A 252 -6.04 -13.52 -15.49
N ARG A 253 -5.50 -13.04 -14.37
CA ARG A 253 -4.67 -13.84 -13.44
C ARG A 253 -5.27 -13.84 -12.05
N THR A 254 -5.40 -15.02 -11.47
CA THR A 254 -5.84 -15.17 -10.09
C THR A 254 -4.70 -14.82 -9.14
N TYR A 255 -5.00 -14.00 -8.14
CA TYR A 255 -4.12 -13.74 -7.00
C TYR A 255 -4.84 -14.18 -5.73
N SER A 256 -4.13 -14.90 -4.86
CA SER A 256 -4.65 -15.37 -3.57
C SER A 256 -3.93 -14.65 -2.43
N PHE A 257 -4.68 -14.33 -1.38
CA PHE A 257 -4.19 -13.66 -0.18
C PHE A 257 -4.76 -14.34 1.08
N PRO A 258 -4.18 -14.12 2.27
CA PRO A 258 -4.72 -14.65 3.52
C PRO A 258 -6.18 -14.27 3.73
N ALA A 259 -6.95 -15.18 4.34
CA ALA A 259 -8.38 -14.96 4.57
C ALA A 259 -8.62 -13.65 5.35
N THR A 260 -9.37 -12.75 4.72
CA THR A 260 -9.67 -11.40 5.18
C THR A 260 -11.18 -11.19 5.11
N SER A 261 -11.78 -10.69 6.20
CA SER A 261 -13.19 -10.33 6.18
C SER A 261 -13.38 -9.10 5.30
N ASN A 262 -14.40 -9.11 4.43
CA ASN A 262 -14.81 -7.92 3.67
C ASN A 262 -13.63 -7.15 3.01
N PRO A 263 -12.80 -7.80 2.17
CA PRO A 263 -11.55 -7.20 1.70
C PRO A 263 -11.78 -5.96 0.82
N ARG A 264 -10.82 -5.04 0.87
CA ARG A 264 -10.74 -3.80 0.08
C ARG A 264 -9.41 -3.79 -0.63
N VAL A 265 -9.42 -3.62 -1.95
CA VAL A 265 -8.25 -3.88 -2.80
C VAL A 265 -7.75 -2.57 -3.39
N PHE A 266 -6.50 -2.24 -3.09
CA PHE A 266 -5.77 -1.08 -3.59
C PHE A 266 -4.51 -1.56 -4.29
N ALA A 267 -4.14 -0.89 -5.37
CA ALA A 267 -2.92 -1.26 -6.07
C ALA A 267 -2.23 -0.10 -6.77
N GLY A 268 -0.90 -0.16 -6.82
CA GLY A 268 -0.07 0.47 -7.85
C GLY A 268 0.37 -0.55 -8.88
N MET A 269 0.61 -0.12 -10.13
CA MET A 269 1.09 -0.99 -11.20
C MET A 269 2.37 -0.40 -11.81
N THR A 270 3.36 -1.26 -12.05
CA THR A 270 4.61 -0.85 -12.70
C THR A 270 4.39 -0.39 -14.14
N HIS A 271 5.42 0.11 -14.82
CA HIS A 271 5.37 0.39 -16.26
C HIS A 271 6.47 -0.40 -17.01
N ASN A 272 6.07 -1.50 -17.64
CA ASN A 272 6.87 -2.37 -18.47
C ASN A 272 6.17 -2.52 -19.84
N GLY A 273 6.80 -2.05 -20.92
CA GLY A 273 6.31 -2.28 -22.28
C GLY A 273 5.69 -1.07 -22.99
N GLY A 274 5.59 0.10 -22.36
CA GLY A 274 5.34 1.36 -23.08
C GLY A 274 3.88 1.69 -23.41
N ASN A 275 2.96 0.72 -23.29
CA ASN A 275 1.54 0.97 -23.51
C ASN A 275 0.88 1.58 -22.28
N THR A 276 0.04 2.59 -22.49
CA THR A 276 -0.87 3.11 -21.46
C THR A 276 -1.84 2.01 -21.07
N ALA A 277 -1.89 1.69 -19.77
CA ALA A 277 -2.80 0.68 -19.29
C ALA A 277 -3.17 0.86 -17.82
N ASN A 278 -4.41 0.54 -17.48
CA ASN A 278 -4.90 0.56 -16.11
C ASN A 278 -5.16 -0.87 -15.59
N LEU A 279 -5.10 -1.03 -14.28
CA LEU A 279 -5.38 -2.32 -13.63
C LEU A 279 -6.89 -2.46 -13.41
N ARG A 280 -7.44 -3.64 -13.71
CA ARG A 280 -8.82 -4.03 -13.43
C ARG A 280 -8.87 -5.28 -12.59
N MET A 281 -9.95 -5.45 -11.84
CA MET A 281 -10.20 -6.65 -11.05
C MET A 281 -11.57 -7.28 -11.31
N LYS A 282 -11.72 -8.55 -10.93
CA LYS A 282 -13.03 -9.22 -10.79
C LYS A 282 -12.95 -10.39 -9.82
N GLY A 283 -14.11 -10.93 -9.45
CA GLY A 283 -14.19 -12.18 -8.68
C GLY A 283 -13.55 -12.10 -7.30
N LEU A 284 -13.68 -10.94 -6.61
CA LEU A 284 -13.18 -10.78 -5.26
C LEU A 284 -13.94 -11.71 -4.29
N THR A 285 -13.19 -12.49 -3.55
CA THR A 285 -13.65 -13.31 -2.42
C THR A 285 -12.91 -12.86 -1.15
N GLY A 286 -13.17 -13.52 -0.02
CA GLY A 286 -12.42 -13.27 1.22
C GLY A 286 -10.93 -13.65 1.16
N SER A 287 -10.45 -14.30 0.10
CA SER A 287 -9.06 -14.78 0.02
C SER A 287 -8.47 -14.81 -1.40
N SER A 288 -9.19 -14.31 -2.41
CA SER A 288 -8.71 -14.29 -3.78
C SER A 288 -9.44 -13.27 -4.65
N LEU A 289 -8.83 -12.93 -5.77
CA LEU A 289 -9.43 -12.13 -6.84
C LEU A 289 -8.72 -12.44 -8.16
N GLN A 290 -9.19 -11.86 -9.26
CA GLN A 290 -8.46 -11.85 -10.52
C GLN A 290 -8.10 -10.43 -10.95
N PHE A 291 -6.87 -10.24 -11.42
CA PHE A 291 -6.40 -9.01 -12.04
C PHE A 291 -6.24 -9.17 -13.55
N ARG A 292 -6.36 -8.06 -14.27
CA ARG A 292 -5.85 -7.90 -15.64
C ARG A 292 -5.38 -6.48 -15.88
N VAL A 293 -4.45 -6.34 -16.82
CA VAL A 293 -4.11 -5.07 -17.44
C VAL A 293 -5.17 -4.75 -18.52
N HIS A 294 -5.56 -3.49 -18.66
CA HIS A 294 -6.57 -3.05 -19.61
C HIS A 294 -6.10 -1.79 -20.33
N GLU A 295 -6.03 -1.87 -21.66
CA GLU A 295 -5.59 -0.74 -22.50
C GLU A 295 -6.79 -0.06 -23.18
N PRO A 296 -6.75 1.27 -23.35
CA PRO A 296 -7.85 1.98 -23.99
C PRO A 296 -7.86 1.79 -25.51
N LYS A 297 -8.48 0.72 -26.01
CA LYS A 297 -8.51 0.38 -27.45
C LYS A 297 -8.92 1.53 -28.38
N LYS A 298 -10.00 2.25 -28.05
CA LYS A 298 -10.47 3.38 -28.86
C LYS A 298 -9.48 4.56 -28.92
N CYS A 299 -8.49 4.60 -28.02
CA CYS A 299 -7.43 5.60 -28.00
C CYS A 299 -6.20 5.21 -28.84
N GLY A 300 -6.24 4.08 -29.56
CA GLY A 300 -5.17 3.65 -30.46
C GLY A 300 -4.29 2.51 -29.93
N TRP A 301 -4.69 1.87 -28.83
CA TRP A 301 -4.05 0.64 -28.32
C TRP A 301 -4.80 -0.60 -28.81
N ASP A 302 -4.20 -1.78 -28.66
CA ASP A 302 -4.78 -3.05 -29.13
C ASP A 302 -5.17 -4.00 -27.99
N ASP A 303 -4.88 -3.64 -26.72
CA ASP A 303 -5.11 -4.44 -25.51
C ASP A 303 -4.30 -5.73 -25.49
N LYS A 304 -3.21 -5.78 -26.26
CA LYS A 304 -2.18 -6.79 -26.15
C LYS A 304 -0.99 -6.16 -25.44
N HIS A 305 -0.90 -6.39 -24.14
CA HIS A 305 0.09 -5.69 -23.33
C HIS A 305 1.50 -6.23 -23.60
N PRO A 306 2.44 -5.39 -24.09
CA PRO A 306 3.73 -5.86 -24.60
C PRO A 306 4.74 -6.24 -23.51
N GLY A 307 4.54 -5.77 -22.28
CA GLY A 307 5.38 -6.10 -21.13
C GLY A 307 4.56 -6.73 -20.01
N LYS A 308 5.23 -7.49 -19.16
CA LYS A 308 4.63 -8.05 -17.95
C LYS A 308 4.77 -7.04 -16.83
N GLU A 309 3.68 -6.75 -16.13
CA GLU A 309 3.68 -5.83 -15.01
C GLU A 309 3.78 -6.54 -13.66
N GLN A 310 4.38 -5.84 -12.70
CA GLN A 310 4.25 -6.12 -11.29
C GLN A 310 3.20 -5.18 -10.71
N VAL A 311 2.33 -5.75 -9.89
CA VAL A 311 1.34 -5.02 -9.09
C VAL A 311 1.83 -4.94 -7.64
N HIS A 312 1.87 -3.72 -7.09
CA HIS A 312 2.04 -3.43 -5.67
C HIS A 312 0.66 -3.45 -5.03
N LEU A 313 0.34 -4.53 -4.32
CA LEU A 313 -0.98 -4.82 -3.79
C LEU A 313 -1.06 -4.45 -2.31
N LEU A 314 -2.14 -3.77 -1.93
CA LEU A 314 -2.59 -3.63 -0.56
C LEU A 314 -4.05 -4.11 -0.45
N VAL A 315 -4.28 -5.15 0.35
CA VAL A 315 -5.62 -5.56 0.76
C VAL A 315 -5.86 -5.10 2.20
N LEU A 316 -6.96 -4.42 2.46
CA LEU A 316 -7.40 -3.99 3.80
C LEU A 316 -8.73 -4.66 4.17
N GLU A 317 -8.89 -4.99 5.44
CA GLU A 317 -10.17 -5.40 6.02
C GLU A 317 -11.12 -4.19 6.15
N GLY A 318 -12.28 -4.29 5.49
CA GLY A 318 -13.30 -3.23 5.40
C GLY A 318 -14.27 -3.20 6.56
#